data_AF-A0A9E5VY08-F1
#
_entry.id   AF-A0A9E5VY08-F1
#
_cell.length_a   1.000
_cell.length_b   1.000
_cell.length_c   1.000
_cell.angle_alpha   90.00
_cell.angle_beta   90.00
_cell.angle_gamma   90.00
#
_symmetry.space_group_name_H-M   'P 1'
#
loop_
_entity.id
_entity.type
_entity.pdbx_description
1 polymer ?
#
loop_
_entity_poly.entity_id
_entity_poly.type
_entity_poly.pdbx_seq_one_letter_code
_entity_poly.pdbx_strand_id
1 'polypeptide(L)' 'MENDIANKIKQLRASRGLTLEQIANIVGVGKSTVRKWETSDIKNMRCDKIDKLAYALGVSPTYLMGWEESDGSNSFIS' A
#
# COMPACT_ATOMS: atom_id res chain seq x y z
N MET A 1 1.45 -10.79 -14.38
CA MET A 1 1.65 -9.38 -13.99
C MET A 1 1.39 -9.33 -12.50
N GLU A 2 2.45 -9.40 -11.72
CA GLU A 2 2.39 -9.90 -10.34
C GLU A 2 2.78 -8.76 -9.39
N ASN A 3 1.88 -8.46 -8.46
CA ASN A 3 1.99 -7.54 -7.32
C ASN A 3 1.98 -6.02 -7.61
N ASP A 4 0.85 -5.52 -8.13
CA ASP A 4 0.62 -4.08 -8.28
C ASP A 4 0.61 -3.34 -6.92
N ILE A 5 0.07 -3.96 -5.86
CA ILE A 5 0.02 -3.40 -4.51
C ILE A 5 1.43 -3.18 -3.93
N ALA A 6 2.34 -4.15 -4.07
CA ALA A 6 3.70 -4.06 -3.55
C ALA A 6 4.50 -2.93 -4.22
N ASN A 7 4.35 -2.80 -5.54
CA ASN A 7 4.93 -1.70 -6.30
C ASN A 7 4.32 -0.36 -5.88
N LYS A 8 3.00 -0.29 -5.68
CA LYS A 8 2.31 0.92 -5.21
C LYS A 8 2.84 1.38 -3.85
N ILE A 9 3.01 0.48 -2.88
CA ILE A 9 3.60 0.80 -1.56
C ILE A 9 4.99 1.43 -1.74
N LYS A 10 5.85 0.80 -2.55
CA LYS A 10 7.21 1.27 -2.80
C LYS A 10 7.23 2.65 -3.44
N GLN A 11 6.36 2.87 -4.43
CA GLN A 11 6.23 4.18 -5.11
C GLN A 11 5.72 5.26 -4.16
N LEU A 12 4.66 4.99 -3.39
CA LEU A 12 4.09 5.95 -2.43
C LEU A 12 5.09 6.30 -1.32
N ARG A 13 5.88 5.33 -0.87
CA ARG A 13 6.96 5.57 0.10
C ARG A 13 8.05 6.45 -0.50
N ALA A 14 8.51 6.11 -1.71
CA ALA A 14 9.57 6.85 -2.39
C ALA A 14 9.15 8.30 -2.74
N SER A 15 7.91 8.49 -3.21
CA SER A 15 7.38 9.83 -3.53
C SER A 15 7.23 10.73 -2.31
N ARG A 16 7.09 10.13 -1.12
CA ARG A 16 7.05 10.85 0.17
C ARG A 16 8.41 11.01 0.83
N GLY A 17 9.49 10.52 0.20
CA GLY A 17 10.84 10.57 0.78
C GLY A 17 10.99 9.75 2.06
N LEU A 18 10.10 8.78 2.29
CA LEU A 18 10.10 7.97 3.51
C LEU A 18 11.07 6.80 3.36
N THR A 19 11.81 6.50 4.42
CA THR A 19 12.64 5.30 4.50
C THR A 19 11.81 4.10 4.97
N LEU A 20 12.29 2.88 4.67
CA LEU A 20 11.67 1.65 5.19
C LEU A 20 11.60 1.65 6.73
N GLU A 21 12.56 2.30 7.37
CA GLU A 21 12.67 2.37 8.83
C GLU A 21 11.63 3.30 9.44
N GLN A 22 11.37 4.44 8.79
CA GLN A 22 10.29 5.35 9.19
C GLN A 22 8.93 4.68 9.08
N ILE A 23 8.63 4.00 7.98
CA ILE A 23 7.38 3.23 7.83
C ILE A 23 7.29 2.14 8.91
N ALA A 24 8.38 1.40 9.15
CA ALA A 24 8.45 0.35 10.16
C ALA A 24 8.11 0.88 11.56
N ASN A 25 8.66 2.05 11.92
CA ASN A 25 8.41 2.71 13.19
C ASN A 25 6.96 3.19 13.33
N ILE A 26 6.37 3.77 12.28
CA ILE A 26 4.97 4.24 12.30
C ILE A 26 3.99 3.06 12.43
N VAL A 27 4.24 1.97 11.70
CA VAL A 27 3.35 0.80 11.67
C VAL A 27 3.58 -0.13 12.88
N GLY A 28 4.72 -0.01 13.56
CA GLY A 28 5.15 -0.87 14.65
C GLY A 28 5.47 -2.29 14.15
N VAL A 29 6.34 -2.38 13.16
CA VAL A 29 6.86 -3.65 12.60
C VAL A 29 8.36 -3.56 12.35
N GLY A 30 9.00 -4.66 11.99
CA GLY A 30 10.40 -4.64 11.58
C GLY A 30 10.60 -4.10 10.16
N LYS A 31 11.76 -3.48 9.90
CA LYS A 31 12.19 -3.04 8.55
C LYS A 31 12.11 -4.16 7.51
N SER A 32 12.46 -5.38 7.91
CA SER A 32 12.36 -6.60 7.08
C SER A 32 10.93 -6.90 6.64
N THR A 33 9.95 -6.62 7.51
CA THR A 33 8.53 -6.79 7.24
C THR A 33 8.06 -5.79 6.18
N VAL A 34 8.45 -4.52 6.30
CA VAL A 34 8.14 -3.48 5.29
C VAL A 34 8.77 -3.83 3.94
N ARG A 35 10.04 -4.25 3.93
CA ARG A 35 10.70 -4.70 2.70
C ARG A 35 9.95 -5.88 2.07
N LYS A 36 9.48 -6.84 2.87
CA LYS A 36 8.69 -7.99 2.38
C LYS A 36 7.38 -7.52 1.74
N TRP A 37 6.71 -6.52 2.32
CA TRP A 37 5.50 -5.93 1.72
C TRP A 37 5.78 -5.26 0.37
N GLU A 38 6.97 -4.71 0.15
CA GLU A 38 7.37 -4.15 -1.15
C GLU A 38 7.84 -5.18 -2.18
N THR A 39 8.05 -6.44 -1.79
CA THR A 39 8.64 -7.47 -2.69
C THR A 39 7.81 -8.74 -2.82
N SER A 40 6.77 -8.95 -2.03
CA SER A 40 5.94 -10.17 -2.01
C SER A 40 4.46 -9.83 -2.06
N ASP A 41 3.64 -10.85 -2.31
CA ASP A 41 2.18 -10.73 -2.28
C ASP A 41 1.69 -10.46 -0.85
N ILE A 42 0.75 -9.52 -0.73
CA ILE A 42 0.36 -8.88 0.53
C ILE A 42 -1.05 -9.33 0.96
N LYS A 43 -1.69 -10.22 0.19
CA LYS A 43 -3.07 -10.72 0.42
C LYS A 43 -3.36 -11.21 1.84
N ASN A 44 -2.35 -11.67 2.59
CA ASN A 44 -2.51 -12.12 3.98
C ASN A 44 -2.10 -11.08 5.04
N MET A 45 -1.91 -9.81 4.70
CA MET A 45 -1.66 -8.78 5.70
C MET A 45 -2.93 -8.55 6.54
N ARG A 46 -2.77 -8.49 7.87
CA ARG A 46 -3.87 -8.17 8.78
C ARG A 46 -4.37 -6.73 8.55
N CYS A 47 -5.69 -6.51 8.64
CA CYS A 47 -6.32 -5.20 8.44
C CYS A 47 -5.70 -4.10 9.32
N ASP A 48 -5.37 -4.40 10.59
CA ASP A 48 -4.74 -3.43 11.50
C ASP A 48 -3.39 -2.89 11.00
N LYS A 49 -2.68 -3.68 10.20
CA LYS A 49 -1.40 -3.27 9.59
C LYS A 49 -1.61 -2.54 8.28
N ILE A 50 -2.63 -2.90 7.50
CA ILE A 50 -3.02 -2.18 6.29
C ILE A 50 -3.44 -0.76 6.66
N ASP A 51 -4.26 -0.58 7.70
CA ASP A 51 -4.72 0.74 8.15
C ASP A 51 -3.55 1.64 8.56
N LYS A 52 -2.62 1.11 9.37
CA LYS A 52 -1.43 1.85 9.80
C LYS A 52 -0.49 2.16 8.64
N LEU A 53 -0.34 1.23 7.70
CA LEU A 53 0.49 1.44 6.51
C LEU A 53 -0.11 2.51 5.61
N ALA A 54 -1.42 2.46 5.37
CA ALA A 54 -2.16 3.44 4.61
C ALA A 54 -2.05 4.83 5.25
N TYR A 55 -2.17 4.91 6.59
CA TYR A 55 -1.94 6.14 7.36
C TYR A 55 -0.50 6.66 7.19
N ALA A 56 0.51 5.81 7.34
CA ALA A 56 1.91 6.17 7.16
C ALA A 56 2.21 6.67 5.73
N LEU A 57 1.53 6.09 4.75
CA LEU A 57 1.59 6.46 3.34
C LEU A 57 0.57 7.54 2.97
N GLY A 58 -0.20 8.11 3.90
CA GLY A 58 -1.21 9.14 3.61
C GLY A 58 -2.17 8.78 2.47
N VAL A 59 -2.68 7.55 2.43
CA VAL A 59 -3.71 7.07 1.48
C VAL A 59 -4.79 6.27 2.23
N SER A 60 -5.89 5.95 1.56
CA SER A 60 -6.88 5.03 2.13
C SER A 60 -6.41 3.56 2.05
N PRO A 61 -6.81 2.72 3.01
CA PRO A 61 -6.59 1.27 2.95
C PRO A 61 -7.14 0.63 1.66
N THR A 62 -8.30 1.11 1.19
CA THR A 62 -8.96 0.65 -0.04
C THR A 62 -8.14 0.96 -1.29
N TYR A 63 -7.60 2.17 -1.38
CA TYR A 63 -6.72 2.58 -2.48
C TYR A 63 -5.42 1.78 -2.49
N LEU A 64 -4.87 1.50 -1.30
CA LEU A 64 -3.67 0.69 -1.15
C LEU A 64 -3.92 -0.74 -1.64
N MET A 65 -5.03 -1.35 -1.22
CA MET A 65 -5.40 -2.72 -1.58
C MET A 65 -5.87 -2.89 -3.03
N GLY A 66 -6.01 -1.80 -3.79
CA GLY A 66 -6.53 -1.85 -5.15
C GLY A 66 -8.03 -2.18 -5.22
N TRP A 67 -8.77 -2.01 -4.12
CA TRP A 67 -10.24 -2.15 -4.13
C TRP A 67 -10.92 -0.94 -4.80
N GLU A 68 -10.15 0.11 -5.07
CA GLU A 68 -10.53 1.23 -5.94
C GLU A 68 -9.91 1.09 -7.34
N GLU A 69 -9.89 -0.13 -7.90
CA GLU A 69 -9.67 -0.31 -9.33
C GLU A 69 -10.89 0.23 -10.09
N SER A 70 -10.78 1.50 -10.50
CA SER A 70 -11.40 2.10 -11.68
C SER A 70 -12.71 1.45 -12.13
N ASP A 71 -13.81 1.84 -11.49
CA ASP A 71 -15.04 2.10 -12.25
C ASP A 71 -14.79 3.30 -13.17
N GLY A 72 -14.02 3.05 -14.23
CA GLY A 72 -14.05 3.86 -15.46
C GLY A 72 -15.07 3.30 -16.45
N SER A 73 -16.00 2.46 -15.99
CA SER A 73 -17.17 2.02 -16.73
C SER A 73 -18.33 3.00 -16.49
N ASN A 74 -18.10 4.29 -16.68
CA ASN A 74 -19.21 5.23 -16.87
C ASN A 74 -19.20 5.79 -18.30
N SER A 75 -19.31 4.87 -19.27
CA SER A 75 -19.88 5.18 -20.59
C SER A 75 -21.41 5.08 -20.51
N PHE A 76 -22.02 5.76 -19.54
CA PHE A 76 -23.44 6.13 -19.59
C PHE A 76 -23.53 7.63 -19.76
N ILE A 77 -23.15 8.12 -20.95
CA ILE A 77 -23.68 9.39 -21.45
C ILE A 77 -24.34 9.07 -22.79
N SER A 78 -25.67 9.07 -22.71
CA SER A 78 -26.70 9.37 -23.70
C SER A 78 -26.48 9.02 -25.17
#